data_AF-A0A7S1VUW4-F1
#
_entry.id   AF-A0A7S1VUW4-F1
#
_cell.length_a   1.000
_cell.length_b   1.000
_cell.length_c   1.000
_cell.angle_alpha   90.00
_cell.angle_beta   90.00
_cell.angle_gamma   90.00
#
_symmetry.space_group_name_H-M   'P 1'
#
loop_
_entity.id
_entity.type
_entity.pdbx_description
1 polymer ?
#
loop_
_entity_poly.entity_id
_entity_poly.type
_entity_poly.pdbx_seq_one_letter_code
_entity_poly.pdbx_strand_id
1 'polypeptide(L)'
;LKIHTTDKDNADPDSSSSSWQPRVMCLIYTHSNRHEYARAIAETYAPRCDGYLAASNMTDKSIGAVNLLHEGPEAYENMWLKVRNMWVYAYDNYLDDYDIFLMGGDDLYVIPENLRSMYATA
;
A
#
# COMPACT_ATOMS: atom_id res chain seq x y z
N LEU A 1 44.32 23.33 -24.22
CA LEU A 1 44.09 24.69 -24.73
C LEU A 1 42.59 24.84 -24.96
N LYS A 2 41.99 25.87 -24.35
CA LYS A 2 40.55 26.14 -24.18
C LYS A 2 39.86 26.58 -25.47
N ILE A 3 38.61 26.14 -25.68
CA ILE A 3 37.52 26.85 -26.38
C ILE A 3 36.21 26.23 -25.86
N HIS A 4 35.12 26.89 -25.46
CA HIS A 4 34.77 28.23 -25.01
C HIS A 4 33.40 28.04 -24.33
N THR A 5 33.21 28.63 -23.16
CA THR A 5 31.94 28.66 -22.42
C THR A 5 30.92 29.54 -23.14
N THR A 6 29.68 29.09 -23.25
CA THR A 6 28.50 29.95 -23.27
C THR A 6 27.44 29.35 -22.36
N ASP A 7 27.26 29.98 -21.20
CA ASP A 7 26.04 29.92 -20.41
C ASP A 7 24.85 30.39 -21.27
N LYS A 8 23.69 29.76 -21.05
CA LYS A 8 22.37 30.40 -20.91
C LYS A 8 21.32 29.32 -20.70
N ASP A 9 20.89 29.18 -19.45
CA ASP A 9 19.49 29.26 -19.08
C ASP A 9 18.50 28.87 -20.18
N ASN A 10 18.29 27.57 -20.35
CA ASN A 10 16.98 27.06 -20.74
C ASN A 10 16.46 26.24 -19.57
N ALA A 11 16.15 26.94 -18.48
CA ALA A 11 15.09 26.45 -17.60
C ALA A 11 13.82 26.47 -18.44
N ASP A 12 13.35 25.28 -18.79
CA ASP A 12 12.06 25.10 -19.43
C ASP A 12 11.00 25.76 -18.52
N PRO A 13 10.30 26.82 -18.95
CA PRO A 13 9.40 27.59 -18.08
C PRO A 13 8.15 26.82 -17.66
N ASP A 14 8.04 25.53 -18.04
CA ASP A 14 6.92 24.64 -17.73
C ASP A 14 7.29 23.45 -16.81
N SER A 15 8.42 23.53 -16.09
CA SER A 15 8.81 22.48 -15.13
C SER A 15 8.05 22.55 -13.79
N SER A 16 6.77 22.91 -13.81
CA SER A 16 5.93 22.92 -12.59
C SER A 16 4.65 22.09 -12.72
N SER A 17 4.59 21.11 -13.63
CA SER A 17 3.66 20.01 -13.43
C SER A 17 4.16 19.22 -12.21
N SER A 18 3.62 19.47 -11.03
CA SER A 18 3.70 18.47 -9.96
C SER A 18 3.02 17.23 -10.52
N SER A 19 3.79 16.23 -10.96
CA SER A 19 3.21 14.98 -11.41
C SER A 19 2.47 14.41 -10.21
N TRP A 20 1.14 14.29 -10.33
CA TRP A 20 0.34 13.70 -9.28
C TRP A 20 0.87 12.29 -9.01
N GLN A 21 1.34 12.07 -7.77
CA GLN A 21 1.78 10.76 -7.32
C GLN A 21 0.70 10.19 -6.40
N PRO A 22 -0.12 9.24 -6.87
CA PRO A 22 -1.22 8.70 -6.07
C PRO A 22 -0.67 7.97 -4.85
N ARG A 23 -1.20 8.27 -3.66
CA ARG A 23 -0.86 7.62 -2.40
C ARG A 23 -1.50 6.21 -2.34
N VAL A 24 -0.71 5.19 -2.07
CA VAL A 24 -1.12 3.78 -2.09
C VAL A 24 -1.24 3.23 -0.67
N MET A 25 -2.44 2.82 -0.29
CA MET A 25 -2.72 2.02 0.90
C MET A 25 -2.70 0.53 0.56
N CYS A 26 -1.87 -0.24 1.24
CA CYS A 26 -1.80 -1.69 1.12
C CYS A 26 -2.57 -2.37 2.27
N LEU A 27 -3.71 -2.98 1.93
CA LEU A 27 -4.62 -3.69 2.84
C LEU A 27 -4.46 -5.20 2.69
N ILE A 28 -3.86 -5.86 3.68
CA ILE A 28 -3.60 -7.30 3.64
C ILE A 28 -4.50 -8.01 4.63
N TYR A 29 -5.27 -9.02 4.20
CA TYR A 29 -5.96 -9.92 5.12
C TYR A 29 -5.08 -11.13 5.46
N THR A 30 -5.02 -11.46 6.75
CA THR A 30 -4.25 -12.60 7.29
C THR A 30 -4.88 -13.07 8.61
N HIS A 31 -4.21 -13.97 9.32
CA HIS A 31 -4.58 -14.42 10.66
C HIS A 31 -3.32 -14.78 11.48
N SER A 32 -3.48 -14.94 12.79
CA SER A 32 -2.39 -15.10 13.77
C SER A 32 -1.41 -16.22 13.41
N ASN A 33 -1.92 -17.34 12.89
CA ASN A 33 -1.10 -18.49 12.52
C ASN A 33 -0.30 -18.29 11.22
N ARG A 34 -0.49 -17.16 10.53
CA ARG A 34 0.18 -16.79 9.28
C ARG A 34 0.91 -15.45 9.35
N HIS A 35 1.16 -14.96 10.56
CA HIS A 35 1.93 -13.73 10.78
C HIS A 35 3.34 -13.76 10.17
N GLU A 36 3.92 -14.93 9.93
CA GLU A 36 5.18 -15.06 9.17
C GLU A 36 5.07 -14.58 7.71
N TYR A 37 3.92 -14.78 7.06
CA TYR A 37 3.68 -14.31 5.69
C TYR A 37 3.44 -12.80 5.66
N ALA A 38 2.66 -12.28 6.62
CA ALA A 38 2.49 -10.85 6.80
C ALA A 38 3.83 -10.15 7.15
N ARG A 39 4.72 -10.82 7.88
CA ARG A 39 6.09 -10.35 8.13
C ARG A 39 6.89 -10.24 6.83
N ALA A 40 6.83 -11.26 5.98
CA ALA A 40 7.50 -11.21 4.67
C ALA A 40 6.99 -10.03 3.84
N ILE A 41 5.70 -9.72 3.87
CA ILE A 41 5.13 -8.55 3.19
C ILE A 41 5.66 -7.24 3.82
N ALA A 42 5.60 -7.13 5.15
CA ALA A 42 6.09 -5.98 5.91
C ALA A 42 7.58 -5.67 5.65
N GLU A 43 8.39 -6.71 5.42
CA GLU A 43 9.83 -6.62 5.17
C GLU A 43 10.19 -6.48 3.68
N THR A 44 9.23 -6.60 2.75
CA THR A 44 9.49 -6.56 1.29
C THR A 44 8.84 -5.36 0.61
N TYR A 45 7.61 -5.50 0.12
CA TYR A 45 6.97 -4.47 -0.71
C TYR A 45 6.10 -3.49 0.07
N ALA A 46 5.65 -3.83 1.29
CA ALA A 46 4.84 -2.92 2.09
C ALA A 46 5.52 -1.57 2.37
N PRO A 47 6.84 -1.48 2.64
CA PRO A 47 7.52 -0.19 2.80
C PRO A 47 7.53 0.71 1.56
N ARG A 48 7.11 0.19 0.39
CA ARG A 48 6.97 0.95 -0.87
C ARG A 48 5.54 1.45 -1.09
N CYS A 49 4.59 1.01 -0.27
CA CYS A 49 3.28 1.63 -0.13
C CYS A 49 3.39 2.87 0.77
N ASP A 50 2.47 3.83 0.66
CA ASP A 50 2.42 4.98 1.58
C ASP A 50 1.71 4.64 2.91
N GLY A 51 0.89 3.59 2.88
CA GLY A 51 0.20 3.06 4.03
C GLY A 51 0.13 1.54 3.98
N TYR A 52 0.06 0.92 5.14
CA TYR A 52 0.01 -0.53 5.26
C TYR A 52 -0.79 -0.95 6.50
N LEU A 53 -1.66 -1.94 6.32
CA LEU A 53 -2.41 -2.60 7.38
C LEU A 53 -2.53 -4.08 7.07
N ALA A 54 -2.21 -4.93 8.05
CA ALA A 54 -2.53 -6.35 8.03
C ALA A 54 -3.73 -6.63 8.94
N ALA A 55 -4.91 -6.86 8.36
CA ALA A 55 -6.10 -7.27 9.09
C ALA A 55 -5.93 -8.71 9.61
N SER A 56 -5.92 -8.88 10.93
CA SER A 56 -5.70 -10.16 11.60
C SER A 56 -6.67 -10.37 12.77
N ASN A 57 -6.67 -11.54 13.40
CA ASN A 57 -7.35 -11.78 14.69
C ASN A 57 -6.45 -11.55 15.90
N MET A 58 -5.23 -11.04 15.67
CA MET A 58 -4.27 -10.72 16.70
C MET A 58 -3.49 -9.48 16.30
N THR A 59 -3.40 -8.51 17.19
CA THR A 59 -2.56 -7.32 16.98
C THR A 59 -1.10 -7.72 17.13
N ASP A 60 -0.30 -7.43 16.10
CA ASP A 60 1.17 -7.50 16.15
C ASP A 60 1.73 -6.24 15.49
N LYS A 61 2.20 -5.32 16.33
CA LYS A 61 2.74 -4.03 15.88
C LYS A 61 4.02 -4.18 15.06
N SER A 62 4.76 -5.27 15.23
CA SER A 62 6.02 -5.49 14.51
C SER A 62 5.83 -5.73 13.01
N ILE A 63 4.62 -6.12 12.60
CA ILE A 63 4.25 -6.46 11.23
C ILE A 63 3.03 -5.67 10.74
N GLY A 64 2.66 -4.57 11.42
CA GLY A 64 1.48 -3.77 11.07
C GLY A 64 0.14 -4.49 11.19
N ALA A 65 0.07 -5.57 11.98
CA ALA A 65 -1.15 -6.35 12.15
C ALA A 65 -2.09 -5.71 13.17
N VAL A 66 -3.35 -5.56 12.78
CA VAL A 66 -4.44 -5.01 13.60
C VAL A 66 -5.45 -6.11 13.87
N ASN A 67 -5.87 -6.25 15.13
CA ASN A 67 -6.94 -7.16 15.51
C ASN A 67 -8.30 -6.66 14.99
N LEU A 68 -8.68 -7.14 13.81
CA LEU A 68 -9.96 -6.94 13.14
C LEU A 68 -10.74 -8.25 13.11
N LEU A 69 -11.49 -8.47 14.19
CA LEU A 69 -12.34 -9.64 14.34
C LEU A 69 -13.54 -9.57 13.39
N HIS A 70 -14.00 -10.73 12.95
CA HIS A 70 -15.25 -10.91 12.22
C HIS A 70 -16.06 -12.05 12.82
N GLU A 71 -17.30 -12.19 12.37
CA GLU A 71 -18.15 -13.29 12.81
C GLU A 71 -17.64 -14.63 12.25
N GLY A 72 -17.67 -15.68 13.07
CA GLY A 72 -17.24 -17.03 12.71
C GLY A 72 -15.73 -17.27 12.80
N PRO A 73 -15.27 -18.49 12.46
CA PRO A 73 -13.88 -18.88 12.58
C PRO A 73 -12.99 -18.22 11.52
N GLU A 74 -11.69 -18.09 11.82
CA GLU A 74 -10.64 -17.77 10.85
C GLU A 74 -10.42 -18.96 9.92
N ALA A 75 -11.16 -18.98 8.81
CA ALA A 75 -11.15 -20.04 7.81
C ALA A 75 -11.24 -19.44 6.40
N TYR A 76 -10.72 -20.14 5.40
CA TYR A 76 -10.69 -19.67 4.02
C TYR A 76 -12.10 -19.36 3.49
N GLU A 77 -13.07 -20.22 3.80
CA GLU A 77 -14.47 -20.08 3.41
C GLU A 77 -15.15 -18.88 4.10
N ASN A 78 -14.58 -18.41 5.22
CA ASN A 78 -15.09 -17.28 5.99
C ASN A 78 -14.30 -15.99 5.75
N MET A 79 -13.29 -16.01 4.88
CA MET A 79 -12.38 -14.88 4.65
C MET A 79 -13.09 -13.66 4.07
N TRP A 80 -14.24 -13.86 3.40
CA TRP A 80 -15.10 -12.78 2.94
C TRP A 80 -15.52 -11.84 4.07
N LEU A 81 -15.86 -12.36 5.26
CA LEU A 81 -16.26 -11.53 6.39
C LEU A 81 -15.10 -10.70 6.93
N LYS A 82 -13.88 -11.25 6.90
CA LYS A 82 -12.66 -10.49 7.20
C LYS A 82 -12.46 -9.35 6.21
N VAL A 83 -12.56 -9.62 4.91
CA VAL A 83 -12.42 -8.61 3.85
C VAL A 83 -13.44 -7.49 4.04
N ARG A 84 -14.70 -7.83 4.32
CA ARG A 84 -15.75 -6.84 4.62
C ARG A 84 -15.38 -5.95 5.79
N ASN A 85 -14.95 -6.51 6.92
CA ASN A 85 -14.57 -5.73 8.09
C ASN A 85 -13.31 -4.89 7.86
N MET A 86 -12.34 -5.40 7.09
CA MET A 86 -11.16 -4.65 6.68
C MET A 86 -11.52 -3.43 5.82
N TRP A 87 -12.48 -3.56 4.90
CA TRP A 87 -12.97 -2.42 4.10
C TRP A 87 -13.71 -1.38 4.94
N VAL A 88 -14.55 -1.80 5.89
CA VAL A 88 -15.21 -0.88 6.83
C VAL A 88 -14.15 -0.11 7.63
N TYR A 89 -13.15 -0.82 8.16
CA TYR A 89 -12.05 -0.19 8.89
C TYR A 89 -11.28 0.80 8.02
N ALA A 90 -10.97 0.43 6.77
CA ALA A 90 -10.27 1.33 5.85
C ALA A 90 -11.08 2.58 5.50
N TYR A 91 -12.39 2.43 5.30
CA TYR A 91 -13.30 3.56 5.08
C TYR A 91 -13.29 4.53 6.26
N ASP A 92 -13.44 4.01 7.49
CA ASP A 92 -13.54 4.85 8.68
C ASP A 92 -12.22 5.57 9.05
N ASN A 93 -11.06 5.02 8.65
CA ASN A 93 -9.76 5.50 9.12
C ASN A 93 -8.86 6.10 8.03
N TYR A 94 -9.05 5.74 6.76
CA TYR A 94 -8.06 6.00 5.71
C TYR A 94 -8.64 6.57 4.42
N LEU A 95 -9.97 6.70 4.29
CA LEU A 95 -10.64 7.08 3.04
C LEU A 95 -10.05 8.35 2.40
N ASP A 96 -9.78 9.38 3.20
CA ASP A 96 -9.28 10.67 2.71
C ASP A 96 -7.73 10.73 2.65
N ASP A 97 -7.05 9.73 3.19
CA ASP A 97 -5.59 9.68 3.34
C ASP A 97 -4.87 9.00 2.17
N TYR A 98 -5.59 8.31 1.29
CA TYR A 98 -5.01 7.56 0.19
C TYR A 98 -5.85 7.64 -1.07
N ASP A 99 -5.20 7.53 -2.22
CA ASP A 99 -5.84 7.62 -3.54
C ASP A 99 -6.12 6.24 -4.13
N ILE A 100 -5.29 5.24 -3.79
CA ILE A 100 -5.40 3.87 -4.26
C ILE A 100 -5.38 2.91 -3.06
N PHE A 101 -6.37 2.02 -3.01
CA PHE A 101 -6.42 0.93 -2.03
C PHE A 101 -6.13 -0.39 -2.74
N LEU A 102 -4.94 -0.94 -2.50
CA LEU A 102 -4.58 -2.29 -2.93
C LEU A 102 -4.97 -3.28 -1.84
N MET A 103 -5.81 -4.25 -2.18
CA MET A 103 -6.27 -5.28 -1.25
C MET A 103 -5.80 -6.67 -1.69
N GLY A 104 -5.30 -7.48 -0.76
CA GLY A 104 -4.86 -8.84 -1.05
C GLY A 104 -4.67 -9.73 0.18
N GLY A 105 -4.38 -11.00 -0.06
CA GLY A 105 -4.01 -11.95 0.98
C GLY A 105 -2.52 -11.86 1.34
N ASP A 106 -2.14 -12.63 2.35
CA ASP A 106 -0.74 -12.76 2.79
C ASP A 106 0.15 -13.58 1.82
N ASP A 107 -0.42 -14.04 0.71
CA ASP A 107 0.22 -14.74 -0.40
C ASP A 107 0.42 -13.86 -1.65
N LEU A 108 0.13 -12.57 -1.55
CA LEU A 108 0.28 -11.59 -2.63
C LEU A 108 1.68 -10.94 -2.63
N TYR A 109 2.28 -10.79 -3.81
CA TYR A 109 3.44 -9.92 -4.05
C TYR A 109 3.10 -8.85 -5.09
N VAL A 110 3.44 -7.60 -4.82
CA VAL A 110 3.25 -6.48 -5.75
C VAL A 110 4.48 -5.60 -5.87
N ILE A 111 4.51 -4.80 -6.94
CA ILE A 111 5.47 -3.73 -7.17
C ILE A 111 4.68 -2.41 -7.18
N PRO A 112 4.60 -1.68 -6.04
CA PRO A 112 3.77 -0.47 -5.93
C PRO A 112 4.11 0.61 -6.96
N GLU A 113 5.35 0.67 -7.43
CA GLU A 113 5.79 1.61 -8.48
C GLU A 113 5.10 1.35 -9.82
N ASN A 114 4.88 0.07 -10.17
CA ASN A 114 4.13 -0.30 -11.36
C ASN A 114 2.66 0.10 -11.22
N LEU A 115 2.09 -0.07 -10.01
CA LEU A 115 0.72 0.34 -9.72
C LEU A 115 0.56 1.84 -9.91
N ARG A 116 1.44 2.67 -9.34
CA ARG A 116 1.40 4.12 -9.53
C ARG A 116 1.53 4.52 -11.00
N SER A 117 2.44 3.86 -11.72
CA SER A 117 2.66 4.14 -13.14
C SER A 117 1.42 3.89 -13.99
N MET A 118 0.61 2.86 -13.68
CA MET A 118 -0.64 2.59 -14.40
C MET A 118 -1.68 3.70 -14.25
N TYR A 119 -1.74 4.36 -13.08
CA TYR A 119 -2.72 5.42 -12.80
C TYR A 119 -2.20 6.82 -13.11
N ALA A 120 -0.89 7.03 -13.16
CA ALA A 120 -0.28 8.31 -13.53
C ALA A 120 -0.38 8.62 -15.03
N THR A 121 -0.71 7.64 -15.87
CA THR A 121 -0.83 7.77 -17.33
C THR A 121 -2.28 7.88 -17.82
N ALA A 122 -3.26 8.06 -16.92
CA ALA A 122 -4.68 8.17 -17.25
C ALA A 122 -5.11 9.62 -17.51
#